data_AF-A0A656HGX9-F1
#
_entry.id   AF-A0A656HGX9-F1
#
_cell.length_a   1.000
_cell.length_b   1.000
_cell.length_c   1.000
_cell.angle_alpha   90.00
_cell.angle_beta   90.00
_cell.angle_gamma   90.00
#
_symmetry.space_group_name_H-M   'P 1'
#
loop_
_entity.id
_entity.type
_entity.pdbx_description
1 polymer ?
#
loop_
_entity_poly.entity_id
_entity_poly.type
_entity_poly.pdbx_seq_one_letter_code
_entity_poly.pdbx_strand_id
1 'polypeptide(L)'
;MYDTTTQQDVVNTLIYLRSLLERLPLNGLATVREEDLRLLQQARELFAQHGANYLTDCLQQLEDAIQTQQQAGVKFLQLQTALFLFERLFTRDVCREETADAID
;
A
#
# COMPACT_ATOMS: atom_id res chain seq x y z
N MET A 1 -5.54 1.12 -21.89
CA MET A 1 -5.58 -0.35 -21.75
C MET A 1 -4.51 -0.71 -20.74
N TYR A 2 -4.88 -0.78 -19.45
CA TYR A 2 -3.98 -1.31 -18.43
C TYR A 2 -3.77 -2.79 -18.73
N ASP A 3 -2.52 -3.24 -18.73
CA ASP A 3 -2.21 -4.65 -18.88
C ASP A 3 -2.81 -5.40 -17.68
N THR A 4 -3.64 -6.41 -17.92
CA THR A 4 -4.40 -7.11 -16.87
C THR A 4 -3.47 -7.66 -15.79
N THR A 5 -2.25 -8.03 -16.17
CA THR A 5 -1.18 -8.45 -15.26
C THR A 5 -0.77 -7.34 -14.29
N THR A 6 -0.62 -6.11 -14.77
CA THR A 6 -0.28 -4.95 -13.92
C THR A 6 -1.35 -4.64 -12.88
N GLN A 7 -2.63 -4.70 -13.27
CA GLN A 7 -3.73 -4.48 -12.34
C GLN A 7 -3.78 -5.58 -11.27
N GLN A 8 -3.54 -6.83 -11.67
CA GLN A 8 -3.50 -7.96 -10.75
C GLN A 8 -2.35 -7.84 -9.74
N ASP A 9 -1.18 -7.39 -10.16
CA ASP A 9 -0.01 -7.18 -9.30
C ASP A 9 -0.31 -6.12 -8.23
N VAL A 10 -0.89 -4.98 -8.61
CA VAL A 10 -1.31 -3.93 -7.68
C VAL A 10 -2.33 -4.48 -6.65
N VAL A 11 -3.33 -5.23 -7.10
CA VAL A 11 -4.35 -5.82 -6.21
C VAL A 11 -3.72 -6.83 -5.24
N ASN A 12 -2.83 -7.70 -5.72
CA ASN A 12 -2.14 -8.66 -4.88
C ASN A 12 -1.29 -7.96 -3.81
N THR A 13 -0.56 -6.90 -4.19
CA THR A 13 0.21 -6.08 -3.26
C THR A 13 -0.66 -5.37 -2.25
N LEU A 14 -1.84 -4.87 -2.62
CA LEU A 14 -2.80 -4.27 -1.68
C LEU A 14 -3.27 -5.28 -0.63
N ILE A 15 -3.70 -6.46 -1.06
CA ILE A 15 -4.15 -7.54 -0.15
C ILE A 15 -3.03 -7.93 0.82
N TYR A 16 -1.81 -8.04 0.29
CA TYR A 16 -0.64 -8.36 1.08
C TYR A 16 -0.32 -7.27 2.11
N LEU A 17 -0.27 -6.01 1.68
CA LEU A 17 0.05 -4.87 2.53
C LEU A 17 -0.98 -4.73 3.65
N ARG A 18 -2.27 -4.90 3.34
CA ARG A 18 -3.34 -4.90 4.35
C ARG A 18 -3.12 -5.97 5.40
N SER A 19 -2.83 -7.20 4.97
CA SER A 19 -2.57 -8.32 5.87
C SER A 19 -1.32 -8.08 6.73
N LEU A 20 -0.31 -7.38 6.20
CA LEU A 20 0.86 -6.96 6.96
C LEU A 20 0.49 -5.89 8.00
N LEU A 21 -0.24 -4.85 7.59
CA LEU A 21 -0.66 -3.76 8.48
C LEU A 21 -1.59 -4.23 9.60
N GLU A 22 -2.38 -5.28 9.41
CA GLU A 22 -3.18 -5.87 10.49
C GLU A 22 -2.31 -6.58 11.54
N ARG A 23 -1.15 -7.14 11.15
CA ARG A 23 -0.25 -7.90 12.02
C ARG A 23 0.79 -7.04 12.74
N LEU A 24 1.29 -5.99 12.09
CA LEU A 24 2.31 -5.09 12.63
C LEU A 24 1.99 -4.50 14.02
N PRO A 25 0.79 -3.96 14.30
CA PRO A 25 0.48 -3.42 15.62
C PRO A 25 0.33 -4.49 16.69
N LEU A 26 -0.04 -5.73 16.33
CA LEU A 26 -0.21 -6.84 17.27
C LEU A 26 1.13 -7.31 17.85
N ASN A 27 2.18 -7.29 17.03
CA ASN A 27 3.55 -7.63 17.47
C ASN A 27 4.25 -6.43 18.12
N GLY A 28 3.77 -5.22 17.85
CA GLY A 28 4.37 -3.96 18.26
C GLY A 28 5.29 -3.39 17.17
N LEU A 29 5.10 -2.11 16.82
CA LEU A 29 5.85 -1.48 15.71
C LEU A 29 7.37 -1.36 15.97
N ALA A 30 7.82 -1.54 17.21
CA ALA A 30 9.24 -1.55 17.56
C ALA A 30 9.91 -2.94 17.38
N THR A 31 9.12 -4.00 17.18
CA THR A 31 9.60 -5.39 17.09
C THR A 31 9.45 -5.97 15.67
N VAL A 32 9.18 -5.09 14.70
CA VAL A 32 8.99 -5.46 13.29
C VAL A 32 10.24 -6.15 12.78
N ARG A 33 10.04 -7.29 12.12
CA ARG A 33 11.14 -8.11 11.61
C ARG A 33 11.68 -7.53 10.32
N GLU A 34 12.92 -7.86 10.00
CA GLU A 34 13.55 -7.45 8.73
C GLU A 34 12.77 -7.98 7.51
N GLU A 35 12.16 -9.17 7.63
CA GLU A 35 11.28 -9.74 6.61
C GLU A 35 10.08 -8.83 6.32
N ASP A 36 9.42 -8.33 7.36
CA ASP A 36 8.28 -7.40 7.25
C ASP A 36 8.71 -6.06 6.62
N LEU A 37 9.91 -5.56 6.96
CA LEU A 37 10.47 -4.36 6.33
C LEU A 37 10.76 -4.54 4.85
N ARG A 38 11.30 -5.69 4.43
CA ARG A 38 11.54 -6.01 3.02
C ARG A 38 10.23 -6.03 2.22
N LEU A 39 9.13 -6.45 2.84
CA LEU A 39 7.83 -6.47 2.21
C LEU A 39 7.24 -5.06 2.04
N LEU A 40 7.43 -4.17 3.02
CA LEU A 40 7.11 -2.75 2.87
C LEU A 40 7.90 -2.13 1.71
N GLN A 41 9.19 -2.45 1.59
CA GLN A 41 10.05 -1.97 0.51
C GLN A 41 9.59 -2.46 -0.87
N GLN A 42 9.25 -3.75 -0.99
CA GLN A 42 8.71 -4.31 -2.24
C GLN A 42 7.40 -3.63 -2.65
N ALA A 43 6.50 -3.40 -1.68
CA ALA A 43 5.27 -2.68 -1.96
C ALA A 43 5.55 -1.23 -2.39
N ARG A 44 6.48 -0.54 -1.72
CA ARG A 44 6.91 0.82 -2.06
C ARG A 44 7.42 0.92 -3.50
N GLU A 45 8.28 -0.02 -3.90
CA GLU A 45 8.84 -0.08 -5.26
C GLU A 45 7.75 -0.32 -6.31
N LEU A 46 6.83 -1.25 -6.06
CA LEU A 46 5.72 -1.52 -6.98
C LEU A 46 4.80 -0.29 -7.12
N PHE A 47 4.40 0.34 -6.01
CA PHE A 47 3.57 1.53 -6.06
C PHE A 47 4.28 2.73 -6.72
N ALA A 48 5.59 2.85 -6.58
CA ALA A 48 6.39 3.85 -7.28
C ALA A 48 6.37 3.64 -8.80
N GLN A 49 6.48 2.39 -9.26
CA GLN A 49 6.39 2.04 -10.68
C GLN A 49 5.02 2.38 -11.29
N HIS A 50 3.95 2.35 -10.49
CA HIS A 50 2.59 2.71 -10.90
C HIS A 50 2.19 4.16 -10.61
N GLY A 51 3.15 5.02 -10.21
CA GLY A 51 2.91 6.45 -10.00
C GLY A 51 2.07 6.78 -8.77
N ALA A 52 1.89 5.85 -7.84
CA ALA A 52 1.18 6.05 -6.58
C ALA A 52 2.05 6.77 -5.53
N ASN A 53 2.60 7.93 -5.91
CA ASN A 53 3.65 8.65 -5.18
C ASN A 53 3.32 8.91 -3.71
N TYR A 54 2.08 9.28 -3.40
CA TYR A 54 1.67 9.53 -2.02
C TYR A 54 1.73 8.26 -1.15
N LEU A 55 1.34 7.11 -1.71
CA LEU A 55 1.40 5.83 -1.00
C LEU A 55 2.86 5.39 -0.81
N THR A 56 3.70 5.57 -1.83
CA THR A 56 5.15 5.38 -1.77
C THR A 56 5.78 6.20 -0.65
N ASP A 57 5.44 7.49 -0.54
CA ASP A 57 5.94 8.37 0.52
C ASP A 57 5.49 7.92 1.92
N CYS A 58 4.23 7.49 2.07
CA CYS A 58 3.73 6.97 3.33
C CYS A 58 4.44 5.67 3.75
N LEU A 59 4.74 4.79 2.80
CA LEU A 59 5.50 3.56 3.05
C LEU A 59 6.92 3.87 3.51
N GLN A 60 7.61 4.76 2.80
CA GLN A 60 8.95 5.24 3.18
C GLN A 60 8.95 5.80 4.62
N GLN A 61 8.00 6.69 4.92
CA GLN A 61 7.93 7.31 6.24
C GLN A 61 7.67 6.30 7.36
N LEU A 62 6.91 5.23 7.09
CA LEU A 62 6.71 4.16 8.07
C LEU A 62 7.97 3.32 8.25
N GLU A 63 8.65 2.94 7.16
CA GLU A 63 9.93 2.21 7.22
C GLU A 63 10.95 2.97 8.07
N ASP A 64 11.14 4.26 7.77
CA ASP A 64 12.06 5.13 8.49
C ASP A 64 11.67 5.22 9.98
N ALA A 65 10.39 5.42 10.26
CA ALA A 65 9.87 5.54 11.63
C ALA A 65 10.01 4.26 12.45
N ILE A 66 9.88 3.09 11.83
CA ILE A 66 10.13 1.78 12.46
C ILE A 66 11.63 1.66 12.77
N GLN A 67 12.51 1.97 11.81
CA GLN A 67 13.95 1.86 11.97
C GLN A 67 14.51 2.82 13.03
N THR A 68 14.02 4.06 13.06
CA THR A 68 14.44 5.07 14.05
C THR A 68 13.66 4.98 15.35
N GLN A 69 12.64 4.10 15.44
CA GLN A 69 11.71 3.97 16.56
C GLN A 69 11.02 5.29 16.97
N GLN A 70 10.83 6.19 16.00
CA GLN A 70 10.24 7.50 16.25
C GLN A 70 8.92 7.62 15.51
N GLN A 71 7.85 7.94 16.24
CA GLN A 71 6.53 8.24 15.65
C GLN A 71 5.95 7.12 14.77
N ALA A 72 6.41 5.87 14.89
CA ALA A 72 5.96 4.74 14.08
C ALA A 72 4.44 4.56 14.11
N GLY A 73 3.79 4.76 15.27
CA GLY A 73 2.33 4.69 15.37
C GLY A 73 1.60 5.77 14.54
N VAL A 74 2.15 6.98 14.48
CA VAL A 74 1.58 8.06 13.66
C VAL A 74 1.74 7.74 12.19
N LYS A 75 2.93 7.30 11.77
CA LYS A 75 3.21 6.92 10.37
C LYS A 75 2.39 5.71 9.92
N PHE A 76 2.17 4.76 10.83
CA PHE A 76 1.31 3.61 10.59
C PHE A 76 -0.14 4.04 10.31
N LEU A 77 -0.71 4.93 11.13
CA LEU A 77 -2.06 5.46 10.90
C LEU A 77 -2.16 6.27 9.60
N GLN A 78 -1.13 7.05 9.28
CA GLN A 78 -1.06 7.78 8.01
C GLN A 78 -1.08 6.82 6.82
N LEU A 79 -0.28 5.75 6.86
CA LEU A 79 -0.27 4.73 5.82
C LEU A 79 -1.61 3.99 5.71
N GLN A 80 -2.24 3.61 6.84
CA GLN A 80 -3.57 2.97 6.81
C GLN A 80 -4.62 3.89 6.15
N THR A 81 -4.58 5.18 6.45
CA THR A 81 -5.48 6.16 5.85
C THR A 81 -5.21 6.33 4.34
N ALA A 82 -3.93 6.41 3.95
CA ALA A 82 -3.53 6.50 2.55
C ALA A 82 -3.98 5.26 1.76
N LEU A 83 -3.81 4.07 2.34
CA LEU A 83 -4.22 2.81 1.73
C LEU A 83 -5.73 2.76 1.52
N PHE A 84 -6.52 3.12 2.53
CA PHE A 84 -7.99 3.17 2.42
C PHE A 84 -8.45 4.12 1.31
N LEU A 85 -7.84 5.31 1.21
CA LEU A 85 -8.15 6.26 0.14
C LEU A 85 -7.75 5.72 -1.24
N PHE A 86 -6.59 5.08 -1.34
CA PHE A 86 -6.11 4.47 -2.57
C PHE A 86 -7.06 3.36 -3.04
N GLU A 87 -7.42 2.41 -2.17
CA GLU A 87 -8.37 1.34 -2.47
C GLU A 87 -9.71 1.89 -2.98
N ARG A 88 -10.21 2.94 -2.34
CA ARG A 88 -11.49 3.57 -2.72
C ARG A 88 -11.40 4.25 -4.10
N LEU A 89 -10.31 4.96 -4.38
CA LEU A 89 -10.11 5.62 -5.68
C LEU A 89 -9.90 4.59 -6.79
N PHE A 90 -9.06 3.59 -6.54
CA PHE A 90 -8.80 2.48 -7.45
C PHE A 90 -10.10 1.73 -7.81
N THR A 91 -10.91 1.37 -6.81
CA THR A 91 -12.21 0.72 -7.04
C THR A 91 -13.13 1.58 -7.91
N ARG A 92 -13.15 2.90 -7.67
CA ARG A 92 -13.96 3.83 -8.45
C ARG A 92 -13.51 3.89 -9.91
N ASP A 93 -12.20 3.91 -10.16
CA ASP A 93 -11.66 3.95 -11.51
C ASP A 93 -11.96 2.65 -12.27
N VAL A 94 -11.78 1.49 -11.63
CA VAL A 94 -12.14 0.18 -12.20
C VAL A 94 -13.63 0.12 -12.57
N CYS A 95 -14.53 0.47 -11.65
CA CYS A 95 -15.98 0.46 -11.95
C CYS A 95 -16.35 1.46 -13.07
N ARG A 96 -15.60 2.55 -13.24
CA ARG A 96 -15.83 3.53 -14.29
C ARG A 96 -15.36 3.02 -15.67
N GLU A 97 -14.24 2.31 -15.72
CA GLU A 97 -13.78 1.65 -16.94
C GLU A 97 -14.76 0.54 -17.38
N GLU A 98 -15.23 -0.31 -16.45
CA GLU A 98 -16.21 -1.36 -16.76
C GLU A 98 -17.55 -0.82 -17.29
N THR A 99 -17.99 0.35 -16.83
CA THR A 99 -19.21 0.99 -17.33
C THR A 99 -19.01 1.71 -18.65
N ALA A 100 -17.79 2.14 -18.98
CA ALA A 100 -17.48 2.70 -20.29
C ALA A 100 -17.44 1.61 -21.37
N ASP A 101 -16.84 0.45 -21.08
CA ASP A 101 -16.76 -0.69 -22.00
C ASP A 101 -18.12 -1.38 -22.24
N ALA A 102 -19.12 -1.16 -21.37
CA ALA A 102 -20.46 -1.73 -21.51
C ALA A 102 -21.44 -0.89 -22.36
N ILE A 103 -21.05 0.32 -22.77
CA ILE A 103 -21.90 1.28 -23.48
C ILE A 103 -21.45 1.50 -24.95
N ASP A 104 -20.29 0.95 -25.34
CA ASP A 104 -19.87 0.78 -26.74
C ASP A 104 -20.26 -0.61 -27.30
#